data_AF-A0A7V0ZMD0-F1
#
_entry.id   AF-A0A7V0ZMD0-F1
#
_cell.length_a   1.000
_cell.length_b   1.000
_cell.length_c   1.000
_cell.angle_alpha   90.00
_cell.angle_beta   90.00
_cell.angle_gamma   90.00
#
_symmetry.space_group_name_H-M   'P 1'
#
loop_
_entity.id
_entity.type
_entity.pdbx_description
1 polymer ?
#
loop_
_entity_poly.entity_id
_entity_poly.type
_entity_poly.pdbx_seq_one_letter_code
_entity_poly.pdbx_strand_id
1 'polypeptide(L)' 'MLTEVRYQLACEYLGTSSLPMEEISVLLGYSTPGNFSHAFKRWHGSSPRQYRQGRH' A
#
# COMPACT_ATOMS: atom_id res chain seq x y z
N MET A 1 -10.64 12.67 0.77
CA MET A 1 -11.44 11.89 1.74
C MET A 1 -11.22 10.38 1.63
N LEU A 2 -11.54 9.70 0.52
CA LEU A 2 -11.30 8.24 0.40
C LEU A 2 -9.80 7.85 0.26
N THR A 3 -9.04 8.65 -0.48
CA THR A 3 -7.62 8.39 -0.78
C THR A 3 -6.74 8.45 0.47
N GLU A 4 -7.07 9.33 1.41
CA GLU A 4 -6.29 9.57 2.63
C GLU A 4 -6.46 8.44 3.65
N VAL A 5 -7.69 7.95 3.83
CA VAL A 5 -7.96 6.77 4.65
C VAL A 5 -7.29 5.53 4.06
N ARG A 6 -7.36 5.34 2.73
CA ARG A 6 -6.66 4.24 2.05
C ARG A 6 -5.15 4.34 2.21
N TYR A 7 -4.60 5.56 2.21
CA TYR A 7 -3.18 5.77 2.42
C TYR A 7 -2.76 5.39 3.85
N GLN A 8 -3.50 5.84 4.87
CA GLN A 8 -3.22 5.49 6.26
C GLN A 8 -3.26 3.97 6.49
N LEU A 9 -4.33 3.31 6.03
CA LEU A 9 -4.45 1.85 6.12
C LEU A 9 -3.34 1.13 5.35
N ALA A 10 -2.93 1.64 4.19
CA ALA A 10 -1.82 1.07 3.44
C ALA A 10 -0.51 1.14 4.23
N CYS A 11 -0.19 2.29 4.83
CA CYS A 11 1.01 2.43 5.65
C CYS A 11 0.97 1.51 6.87
N GLU A 12 -0.19 1.40 7.54
CA GLU A 12 -0.39 0.48 8.66
C GLU A 12 -0.14 -0.97 8.22
N TYR A 13 -0.85 -1.47 7.21
CA TYR A 13 -0.68 -2.85 6.75
C TYR A 13 0.75 -3.14 6.27
N LEU A 14 1.40 -2.20 5.60
CA LEU A 14 2.77 -2.40 5.13
C LEU A 14 3.82 -2.36 6.24
N GLY A 15 3.54 -1.64 7.34
CA GLY A 15 4.48 -1.46 8.45
C GLY A 15 4.27 -2.41 9.61
N THR A 16 3.03 -2.83 9.87
CA THR A 16 2.67 -3.65 11.06
C THR A 16 2.39 -5.11 10.73
N SER A 17 2.17 -5.44 9.45
CA SER A 17 1.79 -6.79 9.02
C SER A 17 2.77 -7.39 8.01
N SER A 18 2.80 -8.72 7.95
CA SER A 18 3.48 -9.47 6.90
C SER A 18 2.56 -9.85 5.73
N LEU A 19 1.43 -9.15 5.58
CA LEU A 19 0.43 -9.49 4.56
C LEU A 19 1.03 -9.43 3.14
N PRO A 20 0.65 -10.36 2.25
CA PRO A 20 0.97 -10.28 0.83
C PRO A 20 0.44 -8.98 0.21
N MET A 21 1.14 -8.46 -0.82
CA MET A 21 0.69 -7.26 -1.53
C MET A 21 -0.70 -7.42 -2.16
N GLU A 22 -1.02 -8.65 -2.55
CA GLU A 22 -2.32 -9.00 -3.12
C GLU A 22 -3.45 -8.85 -2.11
N GLU A 23 -3.27 -9.36 -0.90
CA GLU A 23 -4.25 -9.23 0.18
C GLU A 23 -4.44 -7.77 0.60
N ILE A 24 -3.33 -7.02 0.73
CA ILE A 24 -3.39 -5.57 1.00
C ILE A 24 -4.14 -4.83 -0.12
N SER A 25 -3.95 -5.22 -1.38
CA SER A 25 -4.67 -4.59 -2.49
C SER A 25 -6.18 -4.82 -2.40
N VAL A 26 -6.61 -6.04 -2.06
CA VAL A 26 -8.02 -6.38 -1.89
C VAL A 26 -8.63 -5.62 -0.70
N LEU A 27 -7.95 -5.58 0.45
CA LEU A 27 -8.40 -4.87 1.66
C LEU A 27 -8.62 -3.37 1.40
N LEU A 28 -7.81 -2.77 0.54
CA LEU A 28 -7.91 -1.35 0.18
C LEU A 28 -8.87 -1.08 -0.99
N GLY A 29 -9.54 -2.11 -1.51
CA GLY A 29 -10.51 -2.01 -2.60
C GLY A 29 -9.89 -1.85 -3.99
N TYR A 30 -8.67 -2.37 -4.20
CA TYR A 30 -8.03 -2.45 -5.52
C TYR A 30 -8.22 -3.83 -6.13
N SER A 31 -8.52 -3.86 -7.43
CA SER A 31 -8.70 -5.11 -8.17
C SER A 31 -7.40 -5.86 -8.43
N THR A 32 -6.26 -5.18 -8.38
CA THR A 32 -4.94 -5.80 -8.59
C THR A 32 -3.86 -5.18 -7.69
N PRO A 33 -2.82 -5.94 -7.33
CA PRO A 33 -1.65 -5.41 -6.61
C PRO A 33 -0.92 -4.31 -7.39
N GLY A 34 -0.97 -4.35 -8.73
CA GLY A 34 -0.38 -3.32 -9.59
C GLY A 34 -1.05 -1.96 -9.42
N ASN A 35 -2.38 -1.92 -9.44
CA ASN A 35 -3.14 -0.68 -9.24
C ASN A 35 -2.86 -0.07 -7.85
N PHE A 36 -2.84 -0.91 -6.81
CA PHE A 36 -2.44 -0.49 -5.48
C PHE A 36 -1.02 0.08 -5.46
N SER A 37 -0.06 -0.61 -6.08
CA SER A 37 1.35 -0.19 -6.09
C SER A 37 1.55 1.16 -6.79
N HIS A 38 0.85 1.40 -7.90
CA HIS A 38 0.88 2.70 -8.58
C HIS A 38 0.27 3.81 -7.73
N ALA A 39 -0.88 3.55 -7.10
CA ALA A 39 -1.53 4.51 -6.22
C ALA A 39 -0.65 4.85 -5.00
N PHE A 40 -0.12 3.83 -4.32
CA PHE A 40 0.75 4.00 -3.17
C PHE A 40 2.03 4.76 -3.53
N LYS A 41 2.66 4.45 -4.67
CA LYS A 41 3.82 5.21 -5.15
C LYS A 41 3.49 6.67 -5.45
N ARG A 42 2.30 6.96 -5.97
CA ARG A 42 1.86 8.35 -6.19
C ARG A 42 1.63 9.11 -4.88
N TRP A 43 1.16 8.43 -3.83
CA TRP A 43 0.90 9.06 -2.52
C TRP A 43 2.16 9.21 -1.68
N HIS A 44 3.02 8.19 -1.64
CA HIS A 44 4.18 8.14 -0.77
C HIS A 44 5.49 8.55 -1.47
N GLY A 45 5.61 8.31 -2.77
CA GLY A 45 6.83 8.51 -3.56
C GLY A 45 7.65 7.23 -3.77
N SER A 46 7.47 6.21 -2.92
CA SER A 46 8.15 4.90 -3.02
C SER A 46 7.15 3.77 -3.24
N SER A 47 7.62 2.64 -3.79
CA SER A 47 6.75 1.47 -3.94
C SER A 47 6.41 0.84 -2.58
N PRO A 48 5.25 0.19 -2.42
CA PRO A 48 4.87 -0.44 -1.15
C PRO A 48 5.87 -1.53 -0.72
N ARG A 49 6.56 -2.18 -1.66
CA ARG A 49 7.64 -3.11 -1.38
C ARG A 49 8.88 -2.43 -0.79
N GLN A 50 9.29 -1.28 -1.32
CA GLN A 50 10.41 -0.50 -0.78
C GLN A 50 10.10 0.00 0.64
N TYR A 51 8.89 0.52 0.84
CA TYR A 51 8.41 0.97 2.14
C TYR A 51 8.49 -0.14 3.19
N ARG A 52 7.94 -1.32 2.89
CA ARG A 52 7.96 -2.49 3.78
C ARG A 52 9.36 -3.05 4.05
N GLN A 53 10.29 -2.88 3.12
CA GLN A 53 11.69 -3.30 3.30
C GLN A 53 12.52 -2.28 4.10
N GLY A 54 11.93 -1.16 4.55
CA GLY A 54 12.67 -0.08 5.21
C GLY A 54 13.67 0.63 4.29
N ARG A 55 13.53 0.48 2.97
CA ARG A 55 14.39 1.14 1.98
C ARG A 55 13.69 2.43 1.57
N HIS A 56 14.02 3.53 2.23
CA HIS A 56 13.51 4.88 1.96
C HIS A 56 14.35 5.55 0.86
#